data_AF-A0A380AG29-F1
#
_entry.id   AF-A0A380AG29-F1
#
_cell.length_a   1.000
_cell.length_b   1.000
_cell.length_c   1.000
_cell.angle_alpha   90.00
_cell.angle_beta   90.00
_cell.angle_gamma   90.00
#
_symmetry.space_group_name_H-M   'P 1'
#
loop_
_entity.id
_entity.type
_entity.pdbx_description
1 polymer ?
#
loop_
_entity_poly.entity_id
_entity_poly.type
_entity_poly.pdbx_seq_one_letter_code
_entity_poly.pdbx_strand_id
1 'polypeptide(L)'
;MWVNANASIVREIFDLYLQGYGSFTIAKKMNEVGKIIRDKRWSTPKICALLRNPRCNGDFISNSLERNYEKGTSTSTEHVIKGLYPKIVTDDEFALVLNRLDGNHKNRRVRNDRKVTILNGLLKCSICGGALTVRSAGAYRYVGCLKTIEKGGCYAKPMRYDVLEKIIIEHIRNMDIGQVYESNDSKEFQLQSRIKNLASHIDEFTNGIASIRAKNKKPSFEMLSELQQSEEELESLKKEQEQYKLSKIDLGEFKVSTELLDVTQVALRSRLESTISNLLNKIKIHHTKDMSFSLIELVYVNDVVKHILVADKKGLVSGDVIIRQDDDLTIYESRSVKIIKDEGRIFSLDCSISEIALNDYLFLMNIVDFIDSDAKEFLNLHLNAVLQHESQQK
;
A
#
# COMPACT_ATOMS: atom_id res chain seq x y z
N MET A 1 -14.85 39.26 -16.06
CA MET A 1 -13.96 38.31 -16.79
C MET A 1 -12.80 37.75 -15.93
N TRP A 2 -12.34 38.44 -14.87
CA TRP A 2 -11.18 38.03 -14.05
C TRP A 2 -11.39 36.88 -13.03
N VAL A 3 -12.62 36.58 -12.62
CA VAL A 3 -12.91 35.49 -11.67
C VAL A 3 -12.72 34.11 -12.34
N ASN A 4 -13.01 34.01 -13.64
CA ASN A 4 -12.96 32.74 -14.38
C ASN A 4 -11.52 32.30 -14.71
N ALA A 5 -10.61 33.24 -15.00
CA ALA A 5 -9.23 32.91 -15.35
C ALA A 5 -8.41 32.38 -14.17
N ASN A 6 -8.67 32.86 -12.96
CA ASN A 6 -8.04 32.32 -11.75
C ASN A 6 -8.65 30.96 -11.38
N ALA A 7 -9.96 30.78 -11.58
CA ALA A 7 -10.63 29.51 -11.32
C ALA A 7 -10.12 28.37 -12.23
N SER A 8 -9.82 28.65 -13.51
CA SER A 8 -9.25 27.64 -14.42
C SER A 8 -7.85 27.19 -14.00
N ILE A 9 -7.00 28.11 -13.55
CA ILE A 9 -5.66 27.77 -13.02
C ILE A 9 -5.78 26.90 -11.77
N VAL A 10 -6.72 27.24 -10.86
CA VAL A 10 -6.97 26.44 -9.66
C VAL A 10 -7.46 25.05 -10.05
N ARG A 11 -8.41 24.93 -10.99
CA ARG A 11 -8.89 23.63 -11.49
C ARG A 11 -7.75 22.79 -12.07
N GLU A 12 -6.88 23.37 -12.89
CA GLU A 12 -5.73 22.68 -13.47
C GLU A 12 -4.74 22.20 -12.40
N ILE A 13 -4.54 22.97 -11.32
CA ILE A 13 -3.74 22.53 -10.16
C ILE A 13 -4.37 21.30 -9.49
N PHE A 14 -5.70 21.29 -9.31
CA PHE A 14 -6.42 20.14 -8.79
C PHE A 14 -6.30 18.94 -9.74
N ASP A 15 -6.49 19.12 -11.04
CA ASP A 15 -6.37 18.05 -12.04
C ASP A 15 -4.98 17.44 -12.06
N LEU A 16 -3.92 18.26 -12.03
CA LEU A 16 -2.54 17.76 -11.94
C LEU A 16 -2.28 17.01 -10.64
N TYR A 17 -2.82 17.48 -9.52
CA TYR A 17 -2.66 16.77 -8.24
C TYR A 17 -3.43 15.43 -8.24
N LEU A 18 -4.63 15.42 -8.83
CA LEU A 18 -5.45 14.22 -9.01
C LEU A 18 -4.78 13.20 -9.95
N GLN A 19 -4.04 13.67 -10.96
CA GLN A 19 -3.18 12.85 -11.83
C GLN A 19 -1.93 12.30 -11.12
N GLY A 20 -1.64 12.74 -9.89
CA GLY A 20 -0.55 12.21 -9.05
C GLY A 20 0.72 13.07 -9.04
N TYR A 21 0.73 14.24 -9.68
CA TYR A 21 1.86 15.15 -9.59
C TYR A 21 2.04 15.69 -8.16
N GLY A 22 3.29 15.74 -7.68
CA GLY A 22 3.60 16.31 -6.38
C GLY A 22 3.41 17.83 -6.34
N SER A 23 3.09 18.36 -5.16
CA SER A 23 2.91 19.82 -4.96
C SER A 23 4.14 20.64 -5.37
N PHE A 24 5.33 20.04 -5.39
CA PHE A 24 6.55 20.67 -5.88
C PHE A 24 6.57 20.81 -7.41
N THR A 25 6.33 19.75 -8.20
CA THR A 25 6.35 19.94 -9.66
C THR A 25 5.13 20.63 -10.20
N ILE A 26 4.00 20.58 -9.51
CA ILE A 26 2.88 21.45 -9.88
C ILE A 26 3.34 22.91 -9.78
N ALA A 27 3.97 23.29 -8.66
CA ALA A 27 4.50 24.65 -8.50
C ALA A 27 5.54 25.00 -9.59
N LYS A 28 6.47 24.08 -9.89
CA LYS A 28 7.48 24.28 -10.92
C LYS A 28 6.86 24.43 -12.31
N LYS A 29 5.99 23.51 -12.72
CA LYS A 29 5.30 23.49 -14.01
C LYS A 29 4.46 24.75 -14.21
N MET A 30 3.70 25.15 -13.20
CA MET A 30 2.89 26.37 -13.25
C MET A 30 3.75 27.62 -13.41
N ASN A 31 4.90 27.69 -12.71
CA ASN A 31 5.83 28.81 -12.84
C ASN A 31 6.54 28.83 -14.20
N GLU A 32 6.89 27.68 -14.77
CA GLU A 32 7.54 27.55 -16.09
C GLU A 32 6.60 27.94 -17.23
N VAL A 33 5.33 27.55 -17.14
CA VAL A 33 4.28 27.94 -18.11
C VAL A 33 3.82 29.39 -17.89
N GLY A 34 4.25 30.06 -16.82
CA GLY A 34 3.88 31.44 -16.51
C GLY A 34 2.46 31.63 -15.95
N LYS A 35 1.79 30.54 -15.54
CA LYS A 35 0.44 30.58 -14.95
C LYS A 35 0.51 30.97 -13.48
N ILE A 36 0.64 32.28 -13.21
CA ILE A 36 0.70 32.85 -11.85
C ILE A 36 -0.58 33.61 -11.51
N ILE A 37 -0.98 33.58 -10.23
CA ILE A 37 -2.12 34.35 -9.72
C ILE A 37 -1.59 35.60 -9.01
N ARG A 38 -2.06 36.78 -9.43
CA ARG A 38 -1.68 38.09 -8.85
C ARG A 38 -0.16 38.29 -8.79
N ASP A 39 0.55 37.94 -9.87
CA ASP A 39 2.00 38.06 -10.01
C ASP A 39 2.84 37.32 -8.97
N LYS A 40 2.23 36.37 -8.25
CA LYS A 40 2.93 35.58 -7.23
C LYS A 40 3.28 34.21 -7.77
N ARG A 41 4.58 33.88 -7.72
CA ARG A 41 5.08 32.53 -8.00
C ARG A 41 4.49 31.50 -7.04
N TRP A 42 4.23 30.32 -7.57
CA TRP A 42 3.84 29.13 -6.81
C TRP A 42 5.01 28.57 -6.03
N SER A 43 4.73 28.11 -4.82
CA SER A 43 5.65 27.35 -3.97
C SER A 43 4.92 26.14 -3.40
N THR A 44 5.66 25.12 -2.98
CA THR A 44 5.05 23.89 -2.41
C THR A 44 4.06 24.19 -1.27
N PRO A 45 4.38 25.07 -0.30
CA PRO A 45 3.42 25.42 0.75
C PRO A 45 2.16 26.12 0.22
N LYS A 46 2.29 26.97 -0.82
CA LYS A 46 1.13 27.64 -1.44
C LYS A 46 0.23 26.67 -2.16
N ILE A 47 0.79 25.70 -2.88
CA ILE A 47 0.02 24.65 -3.54
C ILE A 47 -0.71 23.79 -2.49
N CYS A 48 -0.01 23.35 -1.44
CA CYS A 48 -0.65 22.59 -0.36
C CYS A 48 -1.76 23.39 0.34
N ALA A 49 -1.54 24.68 0.61
CA ALA A 49 -2.56 25.54 1.21
C ALA A 49 -3.77 25.75 0.28
N LEU A 50 -3.53 25.86 -1.03
CA LEU A 50 -4.60 25.98 -2.02
C LEU A 50 -5.44 24.70 -2.10
N LEU A 51 -4.81 23.53 -2.16
CA LEU A 51 -5.49 22.24 -2.26
C LEU A 51 -6.32 21.92 -0.99
N ARG A 52 -5.92 22.46 0.18
CA ARG A 52 -6.69 22.35 1.43
C ARG A 52 -7.76 23.42 1.59
N ASN A 53 -7.87 24.38 0.68
CA ASN A 53 -8.73 25.54 0.87
C ASN A 53 -10.21 25.16 0.64
N PRO A 54 -11.08 25.23 1.67
CA PRO A 54 -12.49 24.86 1.58
C PRO A 54 -13.27 25.66 0.53
N ARG A 55 -12.79 26.87 0.20
CA ARG A 55 -13.41 27.74 -0.82
C ARG A 55 -13.41 27.10 -2.21
N CYS A 56 -12.47 26.20 -2.49
CA CYS A 56 -12.43 25.48 -3.77
C CYS A 56 -13.62 24.52 -3.92
N ASN A 57 -14.15 24.03 -2.80
CA ASN A 57 -15.35 23.19 -2.70
C ASN A 57 -16.65 24.00 -2.49
N GLY A 58 -16.56 25.34 -2.52
CA GLY A 58 -17.70 26.23 -2.28
C GLY A 58 -17.94 26.58 -0.82
N ASP A 59 -17.14 26.04 0.11
CA ASP A 59 -17.37 26.23 1.55
C ASP A 59 -16.58 27.41 2.11
N PHE A 60 -17.11 28.04 3.15
CA PHE A 60 -16.45 29.10 3.88
C PHE A 60 -16.29 28.72 5.35
N ILE A 61 -15.06 28.78 5.83
CA ILE A 61 -14.74 28.54 7.23
C ILE A 61 -14.37 29.88 7.86
N SER A 62 -15.08 30.24 8.93
CA SER A 62 -14.79 31.38 9.78
C SER A 62 -14.49 30.91 11.19
N ASN A 63 -13.34 31.32 11.73
CA ASN A 63 -13.00 31.04 13.12
C ASN A 63 -13.38 32.25 13.97
N SER A 64 -14.27 32.04 14.95
CA SER A 64 -14.49 33.01 16.02
C SER A 64 -13.60 32.61 17.22
N LEU A 65 -12.96 33.61 17.83
CA LEU A 65 -12.10 33.40 18.98
C LEU A 65 -12.72 34.11 20.17
N GLU A 66 -13.36 33.33 21.05
CA GLU A 66 -13.93 33.84 22.28
C GLU A 66 -12.86 33.81 23.38
N ARG A 67 -12.48 34.99 23.86
CA ARG A 67 -11.50 35.14 24.95
C ARG A 67 -12.24 35.36 26.25
N ASN A 68 -12.10 34.42 27.19
CA ASN A 68 -12.56 34.60 28.55
C ASN A 68 -11.40 35.12 29.40
N TYR A 69 -11.39 36.43 29.64
CA TYR A 69 -10.34 37.12 30.39
C TYR A 69 -10.32 36.77 31.89
N GLU A 70 -11.44 36.34 32.46
CA GLU A 70 -11.52 35.95 33.88
C GLU A 70 -10.92 34.57 34.16
N LYS A 71 -11.06 33.63 33.21
CA LYS A 71 -10.54 32.26 33.33
C LYS A 71 -9.20 32.06 32.60
N GLY A 72 -8.65 33.09 31.96
CA GLY A 72 -7.43 33.00 31.16
C GLY A 72 -7.52 32.00 30.01
N THR A 73 -8.73 31.68 29.53
CA THR A 73 -8.98 30.66 28.51
C THR A 73 -9.45 31.30 27.21
N SER A 74 -9.02 30.74 26.09
CA SER A 74 -9.48 31.14 24.75
C SER A 74 -10.11 29.92 24.08
N THR A 75 -11.36 30.05 23.66
CA THR A 75 -12.09 29.02 22.91
C THR A 75 -12.18 29.46 21.46
N SER A 76 -11.67 28.63 20.54
CA SER A 76 -11.87 28.83 19.11
C SER A 76 -13.09 28.04 18.66
N THR A 77 -14.10 28.72 18.11
CA THR A 77 -15.29 28.09 17.53
C THR A 77 -15.22 28.23 16.01
N GLU A 78 -15.36 27.11 15.31
CA GLU A 78 -15.30 27.07 13.85
C GLU A 78 -16.72 27.09 13.27
N HIS A 79 -17.01 28.09 12.44
CA HIS A 79 -18.28 28.22 11.74
C HIS A 79 -18.08 27.89 10.26
N VAL A 80 -18.75 26.84 9.78
CA VAL A 80 -18.71 26.40 8.38
C VAL A 80 -20.00 26.80 7.69
N ILE A 81 -19.91 27.69 6.70
CA ILE A 81 -21.00 28.06 5.81
C ILE A 81 -20.81 27.30 4.49
N LYS A 82 -21.71 26.37 4.19
CA LYS A 82 -21.64 25.56 2.97
C LYS A 82 -22.15 26.32 1.75
N GLY A 83 -21.53 26.11 0.59
CA GLY A 83 -22.02 26.59 -0.70
C GLY A 83 -22.04 28.12 -0.89
N LEU A 84 -21.20 28.85 -0.15
CA LEU A 84 -21.08 30.31 -0.27
C LEU A 84 -20.36 30.73 -1.57
N TYR A 85 -19.44 29.90 -2.07
CA TYR A 85 -18.67 30.17 -3.29
C TYR A 85 -19.04 29.19 -4.42
N PRO A 86 -18.88 29.59 -5.69
CA PRO A 86 -18.98 28.66 -6.81
C PRO A 86 -17.97 27.51 -6.64
N LYS A 87 -18.45 26.27 -6.76
CA LYS A 87 -17.60 25.09 -6.68
C LYS A 87 -16.64 25.03 -7.89
N ILE A 88 -15.35 24.87 -7.61
CA ILE A 88 -14.32 24.64 -8.64
C ILE A 88 -14.08 23.14 -8.82
N VAL A 89 -14.24 22.38 -7.74
CA VAL A 89 -14.13 20.93 -7.69
C VAL A 89 -15.36 20.33 -7.03
N THR A 90 -15.62 19.06 -7.32
CA THR A 90 -16.70 18.30 -6.66
C THR A 90 -16.31 17.94 -5.23
N ASP A 91 -17.31 17.63 -4.39
CA ASP A 91 -17.09 17.22 -3.01
C ASP A 91 -16.19 15.97 -2.93
N ASP A 92 -16.40 15.02 -3.84
CA ASP A 92 -15.63 13.76 -3.91
C ASP A 92 -14.16 14.00 -4.30
N GLU A 93 -13.92 14.86 -5.30
CA GLU A 93 -12.55 15.23 -5.70
C GLU A 93 -11.83 15.94 -4.56
N PHE A 94 -12.51 16.87 -3.87
CA PHE A 94 -11.92 17.61 -2.76
C PHE A 94 -11.57 16.70 -1.59
N ALA A 95 -12.49 15.80 -1.21
CA ALA A 95 -12.24 14.80 -0.17
C ALA A 95 -11.07 13.88 -0.53
N LEU A 96 -10.98 13.44 -1.78
CA LEU A 96 -9.89 12.59 -2.27
C LEU A 96 -8.53 13.31 -2.21
N VAL A 97 -8.48 14.60 -2.57
CA VAL A 97 -7.28 15.42 -2.46
C VAL A 97 -6.82 15.57 -1.00
N LEU A 98 -7.75 15.85 -0.09
CA LEU A 98 -7.44 15.95 1.35
C LEU A 98 -6.90 14.63 1.89
N ASN A 99 -7.58 13.52 1.59
CA ASN A 99 -7.13 12.18 1.97
C ASN A 99 -5.72 11.86 1.45
N ARG A 100 -5.38 12.28 0.23
CA ARG A 100 -4.01 12.13 -0.31
C ARG A 100 -3.00 13.03 0.38
N LEU A 101 -3.37 14.27 0.72
CA LEU A 101 -2.50 15.20 1.41
C LEU A 101 -2.17 14.75 2.83
N ASP A 102 -3.13 14.13 3.52
CA ASP A 102 -2.99 13.61 4.88
C ASP A 102 -2.40 12.19 4.91
N GLY A 103 -2.76 11.32 3.95
CA GLY A 103 -2.22 9.97 3.84
C GLY A 103 -0.74 9.89 3.45
N ASN A 104 -0.19 10.94 2.83
CA ASN A 104 1.21 11.02 2.42
C ASN A 104 2.22 11.10 3.58
N HIS A 105 1.78 11.08 4.84
CA HIS A 105 2.69 11.09 6.00
C HIS A 105 3.60 9.85 6.11
N LYS A 106 3.21 8.69 5.55
CA LYS A 106 4.06 7.48 5.54
C LYS A 106 5.28 7.62 4.60
N ASN A 107 5.19 8.44 3.55
CA ASN A 107 6.25 8.65 2.56
C ASN A 107 6.95 10.01 2.77
N ARG A 108 7.82 10.08 3.79
CA ARG A 108 8.56 11.31 4.14
C ARG A 108 9.53 11.73 3.01
N ARG A 109 9.31 12.94 2.47
CA ARG A 109 10.24 13.86 1.79
C ARG A 109 11.17 13.26 0.72
N VAL A 110 10.69 13.20 -0.53
CA VAL A 110 11.57 13.31 -1.70
C VAL A 110 11.57 14.78 -2.15
N ARG A 111 12.74 15.43 -2.12
CA ARG A 111 12.94 16.85 -2.47
C ARG A 111 12.99 17.10 -3.98
N ASN A 112 12.77 16.05 -4.79
CA ASN A 112 12.90 16.06 -6.25
C ASN A 112 11.86 15.11 -6.85
N ASP A 113 10.98 15.61 -7.71
CA ASP A 113 9.76 14.92 -8.15
C ASP A 113 9.95 14.02 -9.39
N ARG A 114 11.20 13.75 -9.79
CA ARG A 114 11.42 12.60 -10.65
C ARG A 114 10.96 11.43 -9.81
N LYS A 115 9.90 10.72 -10.22
CA LYS A 115 9.45 9.45 -9.63
C LYS A 115 10.49 8.36 -9.92
N VAL A 116 11.74 8.63 -9.54
CA VAL A 116 12.91 7.78 -9.77
C VAL A 116 12.74 6.46 -9.04
N THR A 117 11.98 6.48 -7.95
CA THR A 117 11.64 5.31 -7.17
C THR A 117 10.13 5.27 -6.93
N ILE A 118 9.50 4.14 -7.26
CA ILE A 118 8.07 3.86 -7.07
C ILE A 118 7.80 2.87 -5.92
N LEU A 119 8.86 2.36 -5.30
CA LEU A 119 8.80 1.35 -4.22
C LEU A 119 9.16 1.95 -2.85
N ASN A 120 9.06 3.28 -2.70
CA ASN A 120 9.44 3.94 -1.46
C ASN A 120 8.56 3.48 -0.29
N GLY A 121 9.16 3.29 0.88
CA GLY A 121 8.41 2.88 2.08
C GLY A 121 8.07 1.38 2.16
N LEU A 122 8.05 0.67 1.03
CA LEU A 122 7.66 -0.76 0.97
C LEU A 122 8.82 -1.74 1.19
N LEU A 123 10.05 -1.35 0.87
CA LEU A 123 11.19 -2.26 0.82
C LEU A 123 11.74 -2.60 2.22
N LYS A 124 11.80 -3.91 2.54
CA LYS A 124 12.29 -4.44 3.82
C LYS A 124 13.37 -5.51 3.61
N CYS A 125 14.33 -5.56 4.53
CA CYS A 125 15.37 -6.58 4.55
C CYS A 125 14.79 -7.89 5.09
N SER A 126 14.94 -9.00 4.36
CA SER A 126 14.51 -10.32 4.84
C SER A 126 15.33 -10.82 6.04
N ILE A 127 16.61 -10.44 6.12
CA ILE A 127 17.55 -10.92 7.14
C ILE A 127 17.32 -10.22 8.49
N CYS A 128 17.17 -8.90 8.49
CA CYS A 128 17.14 -8.12 9.73
C CYS A 128 15.83 -7.34 9.96
N GLY A 129 14.85 -7.47 9.06
CA GLY A 129 13.57 -6.73 9.09
C GLY A 129 13.68 -5.21 8.87
N GLY A 130 14.90 -4.69 8.71
CA GLY A 130 15.18 -3.26 8.60
C GLY A 130 14.69 -2.66 7.27
N ALA A 131 14.57 -1.33 7.21
CA ALA A 131 14.24 -0.64 5.96
C ALA A 131 15.38 -0.78 4.93
N LEU A 132 15.02 -1.04 3.67
CA LEU A 132 15.95 -0.90 2.55
C LEU A 132 15.85 0.51 1.98
N THR A 133 16.99 1.07 1.57
CA THR A 133 17.07 2.42 1.00
C THR A 133 17.70 2.37 -0.39
N VAL A 134 17.24 3.24 -1.30
CA VAL A 134 17.79 3.36 -2.64
C VAL A 134 18.88 4.43 -2.64
N ARG A 135 20.08 4.07 -3.07
CA ARG A 135 21.22 4.99 -3.22
C ARG A 135 21.70 5.00 -4.66
N SER A 136 22.13 6.17 -5.12
CA SER A 136 22.74 6.31 -6.44
C SER A 136 24.25 6.08 -6.34
N ALA A 137 24.79 5.28 -7.25
CA ALA A 137 26.21 5.03 -7.42
C ALA A 137 26.56 5.25 -8.90
N GLY A 138 26.99 6.48 -9.23
CA GLY A 138 27.18 6.92 -10.61
C GLY A 138 25.85 6.91 -11.39
N ALA A 139 25.83 6.24 -12.54
CA ALA A 139 24.64 6.08 -13.38
C ALA A 139 23.62 5.08 -12.82
N TYR A 140 24.04 4.20 -11.89
CA TYR A 140 23.22 3.11 -11.37
C TYR A 140 22.61 3.46 -10.02
N ARG A 141 21.53 2.75 -9.68
CA ARG A 141 20.87 2.84 -8.37
C ARG A 141 20.81 1.47 -7.75
N TYR A 142 21.09 1.42 -6.46
CA TYR A 142 21.11 0.20 -5.69
C TYR A 142 20.18 0.31 -4.49
N VAL A 143 19.39 -0.72 -4.27
CA VAL A 143 18.67 -0.92 -3.01
C VAL A 143 19.58 -1.67 -2.05
N GLY A 144 19.74 -1.16 -0.83
CA GLY A 144 20.58 -1.77 0.19
C GLY A 144 20.00 -1.61 1.59
N CYS A 145 20.33 -2.55 2.48
CA CYS A 145 19.88 -2.52 3.86
C CYS A 145 20.53 -1.37 4.64
N LEU A 146 19.71 -0.54 5.28
CA LEU A 146 20.20 0.61 6.03
C LEU A 146 21.18 0.18 7.14
N LYS A 147 20.84 -0.87 7.90
CA LYS A 147 21.72 -1.41 8.96
C LYS A 147 23.05 -1.92 8.41
N THR A 148 23.08 -2.54 7.23
CA THR A 148 24.35 -2.97 6.61
C THR A 148 25.21 -1.76 6.27
N ILE A 149 24.59 -0.72 5.71
CA ILE A 149 25.29 0.49 5.29
C ILE A 149 25.82 1.29 6.49
N GLU A 150 25.04 1.33 7.57
CA GLU A 150 25.41 1.97 8.84
C GLU A 150 26.32 1.09 9.72
N LYS A 151 26.77 -0.07 9.22
CA LYS A 151 27.60 -1.05 9.93
C LYS A 151 26.97 -1.63 11.21
N GLY A 152 25.64 -1.61 11.31
CA GLY A 152 24.83 -2.16 12.41
C GLY A 152 24.58 -3.66 12.34
N GLY A 153 25.55 -4.46 11.86
CA GLY A 153 25.54 -5.93 11.99
C GLY A 153 24.67 -6.74 11.00
N CYS A 154 24.16 -6.13 9.92
CA CYS A 154 23.45 -6.88 8.86
C CYS A 154 24.38 -7.15 7.66
N TYR A 155 24.29 -8.34 7.06
CA TYR A 155 25.11 -8.77 5.92
C TYR A 155 24.32 -8.89 4.60
N ALA A 156 23.14 -8.26 4.52
CA ALA A 156 22.34 -8.23 3.30
C ALA A 156 23.11 -7.54 2.17
N LYS A 157 23.19 -8.21 1.02
CA LYS A 157 23.85 -7.68 -0.18
C LYS A 157 22.92 -6.73 -0.93
N PRO A 158 23.45 -5.68 -1.59
CA PRO A 158 22.62 -4.74 -2.35
C PRO A 158 22.19 -5.34 -3.70
N MET A 159 21.04 -4.89 -4.19
CA MET A 159 20.49 -5.25 -5.51
C MET A 159 20.35 -3.99 -6.39
N ARG A 160 20.47 -4.15 -7.70
CA ARG A 160 20.17 -3.06 -8.66
C ARG A 160 18.69 -2.70 -8.61
N TYR A 161 18.40 -1.41 -8.42
CA TYR A 161 17.02 -0.93 -8.26
C TYR A 161 16.21 -1.05 -9.55
N ASP A 162 16.82 -0.78 -10.70
CA ASP A 162 16.18 -0.90 -12.02
C ASP A 162 15.76 -2.34 -12.33
N VAL A 163 16.58 -3.31 -11.90
CA VAL A 163 16.27 -4.73 -12.03
C VAL A 163 15.08 -5.11 -11.14
N LEU A 164 15.10 -4.70 -9.87
CA LEU A 164 14.00 -4.93 -8.94
C LEU A 164 12.70 -4.29 -9.44
N GLU A 165 12.76 -3.02 -9.84
CA GLU A 165 11.61 -2.28 -10.33
C GLU A 165 10.96 -2.97 -11.53
N LYS A 166 11.77 -3.41 -12.50
CA LYS A 166 11.27 -4.16 -13.65
C LYS A 166 10.54 -5.43 -13.26
N ILE A 167 11.09 -6.23 -12.34
CA ILE A 167 10.46 -7.47 -11.86
C ILE A 167 9.09 -7.18 -11.25
N ILE A 168 9.00 -6.17 -10.37
CA ILE A 168 7.74 -5.82 -9.70
C ILE A 168 6.69 -5.33 -10.71
N ILE A 169 7.09 -4.48 -11.66
CA ILE A 169 6.19 -3.96 -12.68
C ILE A 169 5.67 -5.08 -13.58
N GLU A 170 6.54 -5.98 -14.04
CA GLU A 170 6.13 -7.11 -14.87
C GLU A 170 5.21 -8.07 -14.13
N HIS A 171 5.47 -8.32 -12.84
CA HIS A 171 4.59 -9.12 -11.99
C HIS A 171 3.19 -8.51 -11.89
N ILE A 172 3.11 -7.22 -11.54
CA ILE A 172 1.83 -6.53 -11.37
C ILE A 172 1.09 -6.42 -12.70
N ARG A 173 1.81 -6.23 -13.81
CA ARG A 173 1.22 -6.21 -15.15
C ARG A 173 0.50 -7.52 -15.48
N ASN A 174 1.11 -8.65 -15.14
CA ASN A 174 0.61 -9.97 -15.51
C ASN A 174 -0.30 -10.60 -14.44
N MET A 175 -0.50 -9.93 -13.31
CA MET A 175 -1.34 -10.39 -12.23
C MET A 175 -2.82 -10.39 -12.60
N ASP A 176 -3.52 -11.45 -12.21
CA ASP A 176 -4.98 -11.47 -12.17
C ASP A 176 -5.47 -11.15 -10.76
N ILE A 177 -6.15 -10.01 -10.62
CA ILE A 177 -6.63 -9.49 -9.33
C ILE A 177 -7.74 -10.39 -8.78
N GLY A 178 -8.50 -11.05 -9.65
CA GLY A 178 -9.59 -11.95 -9.24
C GLY A 178 -9.11 -13.18 -8.48
N GLN A 179 -7.83 -13.58 -8.64
CA GLN A 179 -7.23 -14.67 -7.87
C GLN A 179 -6.69 -14.25 -6.50
N VAL A 180 -6.65 -12.94 -6.23
CA VAL A 180 -6.18 -12.33 -4.99
C VAL A 180 -7.36 -11.76 -4.17
N TYR A 181 -8.48 -11.39 -4.81
CA TYR A 181 -9.66 -10.82 -4.17
C TYR A 181 -10.98 -11.31 -4.79
N GLU A 182 -11.90 -11.82 -3.97
CA GLU A 182 -13.30 -12.07 -4.37
C GLU A 182 -14.12 -10.77 -4.24
N SER A 183 -14.95 -10.44 -5.23
CA SER A 183 -15.71 -9.17 -5.28
C SER A 183 -17.20 -9.38 -4.93
N ASN A 184 -17.75 -8.52 -4.07
CA ASN A 184 -19.19 -8.45 -3.81
C ASN A 184 -19.63 -7.02 -3.45
N ASP A 185 -20.11 -6.26 -4.43
CA ASP A 185 -20.38 -4.80 -4.32
C ASP A 185 -21.46 -4.42 -3.30
N SER A 186 -22.44 -5.30 -3.01
CA SER A 186 -23.48 -5.01 -2.02
C SER A 186 -22.98 -5.07 -0.57
N LYS A 187 -21.87 -5.77 -0.31
CA LYS A 187 -21.29 -5.91 1.03
C LYS A 187 -20.49 -4.68 1.44
N GLU A 188 -19.83 -3.98 0.51
CA GLU A 188 -19.01 -2.80 0.83
C GLU A 188 -19.83 -1.67 1.46
N PHE A 189 -21.02 -1.38 0.93
CA PHE A 189 -21.90 -0.34 1.48
C PHE A 189 -22.38 -0.70 2.90
N GLN A 190 -22.68 -1.97 3.14
CA GLN A 190 -23.06 -2.48 4.47
C GLN A 190 -21.88 -2.39 5.44
N LEU A 191 -20.68 -2.74 4.99
CA LEU A 191 -19.45 -2.69 5.76
C LEU A 191 -19.05 -1.26 6.14
N GLN A 192 -19.11 -0.32 5.19
CA GLN A 192 -18.87 1.10 5.43
C GLN A 192 -19.86 1.68 6.44
N SER A 193 -21.15 1.33 6.31
CA SER A 193 -22.19 1.77 7.23
C SER A 193 -21.98 1.22 8.64
N ARG A 194 -21.57 -0.05 8.75
CA ARG A 194 -21.31 -0.71 10.05
C ARG A 194 -20.07 -0.14 10.74
N ILE A 195 -18.96 0.08 10.02
CA ILE A 195 -17.76 0.76 10.54
C ILE A 195 -18.10 2.15 11.07
N LYS A 196 -18.91 2.92 10.34
CA LYS A 196 -19.32 4.26 10.76
C LYS A 196 -20.14 4.22 12.05
N ASN A 197 -21.11 3.31 12.13
CA ASN A 197 -21.95 3.15 13.32
C ASN A 197 -21.12 2.71 14.54
N LEU A 198 -20.22 1.73 14.38
CA LEU A 198 -19.33 1.28 15.47
C LEU A 198 -18.37 2.39 15.92
N ALA A 199 -17.80 3.15 14.99
CA ALA A 199 -16.91 4.25 15.32
C ALA A 199 -17.61 5.34 16.15
N SER A 200 -18.86 5.67 15.79
CA SER A 200 -19.70 6.58 16.58
C SER A 200 -20.02 6.02 17.97
N HIS A 201 -20.31 4.72 18.06
CA HIS A 201 -20.57 4.03 19.33
C HIS A 201 -19.36 4.05 20.27
N ILE A 202 -18.15 3.78 19.75
CA ILE A 202 -16.89 3.88 20.50
C ILE A 202 -16.65 5.31 20.97
N ASP A 203 -16.90 6.31 20.12
CA ASP A 203 -16.76 7.71 20.50
C ASP A 203 -17.73 8.11 21.63
N GLU A 204 -18.97 7.62 21.60
CA GLU A 204 -19.93 7.83 22.69
C GLU A 204 -19.48 7.18 24.00
N PHE A 205 -18.99 5.93 23.97
CA PHE A 205 -18.49 5.24 25.16
C PHE A 205 -17.22 5.86 25.73
N THR A 206 -16.26 6.21 24.88
CA THR A 206 -15.01 6.86 25.31
C THR A 206 -15.29 8.22 25.97
N ASN A 207 -16.18 9.03 25.39
CA ASN A 207 -16.62 10.30 25.98
C ASN A 207 -17.41 10.09 27.28
N GLY A 208 -18.27 9.07 27.35
CA GLY A 208 -18.99 8.68 28.57
C GLY A 208 -18.03 8.28 29.69
N ILE A 209 -17.05 7.42 29.41
CA ILE A 209 -16.01 6.99 30.36
C ILE A 209 -15.15 8.17 30.80
N ALA A 210 -14.77 9.07 29.88
CA ALA A 210 -14.02 10.28 30.22
C ALA A 210 -14.79 11.19 31.18
N SER A 211 -16.11 11.38 30.96
CA SER A 211 -17.00 12.14 31.84
C SER A 211 -17.15 11.53 33.23
N ILE A 212 -17.22 10.19 33.31
CA ILE A 212 -17.29 9.45 34.58
C ILE A 212 -15.97 9.60 35.36
N ARG A 213 -14.83 9.46 34.68
CA ARG A 213 -13.50 9.66 35.28
C ARG A 213 -13.29 11.09 35.76
N ALA A 214 -13.76 12.09 35.00
CA ALA A 214 -13.71 13.50 35.39
C ALA A 214 -14.52 13.80 36.67
N LYS A 215 -15.54 12.98 36.97
CA LYS A 215 -16.33 13.05 38.20
C LYS A 215 -15.73 12.20 39.35
N ASN A 216 -14.48 11.74 39.23
CA ASN A 216 -13.80 10.85 40.18
C ASN A 216 -14.53 9.52 40.45
N LYS A 217 -15.38 9.07 39.53
CA LYS A 217 -16.07 7.78 39.61
C LYS A 217 -15.36 6.76 38.74
N LYS A 218 -15.44 5.48 39.13
CA LYS A 218 -14.92 4.38 38.31
C LYS A 218 -15.99 3.97 37.28
N PRO A 219 -15.65 3.87 35.99
CA PRO A 219 -16.55 3.29 34.99
C PRO A 219 -16.85 1.83 35.34
N SER A 220 -18.05 1.35 34.98
CA SER A 220 -18.45 -0.03 35.24
C SER A 220 -17.63 -1.00 34.39
N PHE A 221 -17.51 -2.25 34.86
CA PHE A 221 -16.87 -3.32 34.10
C PHE A 221 -17.59 -3.59 32.77
N GLU A 222 -18.93 -3.57 32.76
CA GLU A 222 -19.75 -3.72 31.56
C GLU A 222 -19.43 -2.67 30.50
N MET A 223 -19.29 -1.39 30.88
CA MET A 223 -18.92 -0.32 29.92
C MET A 223 -17.52 -0.51 29.33
N LEU A 224 -16.57 -1.01 30.11
CA LEU A 224 -15.21 -1.26 29.64
C LEU A 224 -15.16 -2.49 28.73
N SER A 225 -15.92 -3.53 29.05
CA SER A 225 -16.04 -4.75 28.24
C SER A 225 -16.70 -4.46 26.89
N GLU A 226 -17.79 -3.68 26.89
CA GLU A 226 -18.52 -3.31 25.66
C GLU A 226 -17.67 -2.43 24.73
N LEU A 227 -16.89 -1.51 25.32
CA LEU A 227 -15.94 -0.70 24.57
C LEU A 227 -14.86 -1.58 23.92
N GLN A 228 -14.28 -2.52 24.69
CA GLN A 228 -13.26 -3.42 24.17
C GLN A 228 -13.79 -4.29 23.02
N GLN A 229 -14.99 -4.88 23.17
CA GLN A 229 -15.60 -5.69 22.11
C GLN A 229 -15.90 -4.85 20.86
N SER A 230 -16.39 -3.63 21.03
CA SER A 230 -16.62 -2.71 19.91
C SER A 230 -15.31 -2.33 19.21
N GLU A 231 -14.22 -2.10 19.96
CA GLU A 231 -12.90 -1.81 19.39
C GLU A 231 -12.34 -2.99 18.58
N GLU A 232 -12.47 -4.21 19.10
CA GLU A 232 -12.07 -5.45 18.42
C GLU A 232 -12.89 -5.69 17.13
N GLU A 233 -14.21 -5.51 17.16
CA GLU A 233 -15.07 -5.61 15.98
C GLU A 233 -14.79 -4.49 14.96
N LEU A 234 -14.47 -3.27 15.40
CA LEU A 234 -14.07 -2.20 14.50
C LEU A 234 -12.75 -2.52 13.78
N GLU A 235 -11.80 -3.15 14.48
CA GLU A 235 -10.52 -3.55 13.90
C GLU A 235 -10.70 -4.66 12.86
N SER A 236 -11.55 -5.65 13.11
CA SER A 236 -11.85 -6.71 12.14
C SER A 236 -12.56 -6.18 10.89
N LEU A 237 -13.59 -5.34 11.05
CA LEU A 237 -14.31 -4.75 9.92
C LEU A 237 -13.44 -3.82 9.08
N LYS A 238 -12.50 -3.09 9.70
CA LYS A 238 -11.53 -2.27 8.96
C LYS A 238 -10.59 -3.12 8.09
N LYS A 239 -10.15 -4.28 8.58
CA LYS A 239 -9.35 -5.23 7.79
C LYS A 239 -10.15 -5.75 6.60
N GLU A 240 -11.41 -6.12 6.81
CA GLU A 240 -12.31 -6.55 5.73
C GLU A 240 -12.53 -5.41 4.70
N GLN A 241 -12.66 -4.16 5.14
CA GLN A 241 -12.80 -3.02 4.24
C GLN A 241 -11.57 -2.78 3.38
N GLU A 242 -10.37 -2.97 3.92
CA GLU A 242 -9.13 -2.88 3.14
C GLU A 242 -9.10 -3.93 2.03
N GLN A 243 -9.54 -5.16 2.31
CA GLN A 243 -9.68 -6.22 1.30
C GLN A 243 -10.63 -5.84 0.16
N TYR A 244 -11.77 -5.21 0.45
CA TYR A 244 -12.71 -4.73 -0.58
C TYR A 244 -12.18 -3.54 -1.40
N LYS A 245 -11.48 -2.58 -0.79
CA LYS A 245 -10.90 -1.45 -1.53
C LYS A 245 -9.85 -1.89 -2.55
N LEU A 246 -9.18 -3.00 -2.26
CA LEU A 246 -8.16 -3.60 -3.10
C LEU A 246 -8.72 -4.30 -4.35
N SER A 247 -9.91 -4.90 -4.27
CA SER A 247 -10.55 -5.59 -5.40
C SER A 247 -11.02 -4.65 -6.52
N LYS A 248 -11.14 -3.35 -6.23
CA LYS A 248 -11.50 -2.29 -7.19
C LYS A 248 -10.32 -1.65 -7.91
N ILE A 249 -9.09 -2.10 -7.63
CA ILE A 249 -7.91 -1.57 -8.28
C ILE A 249 -7.93 -1.98 -9.75
N ASP A 250 -8.07 -1.02 -10.66
CA ASP A 250 -7.95 -1.27 -12.10
C ASP A 250 -6.48 -1.33 -12.51
N LEU A 251 -6.02 -2.52 -12.91
CA LEU A 251 -4.67 -2.74 -13.47
C LEU A 251 -4.65 -2.63 -15.01
N GLY A 252 -5.79 -2.43 -15.66
CA GLY A 252 -5.92 -2.39 -17.11
C GLY A 252 -5.00 -1.36 -17.77
N GLU A 253 -4.84 -0.19 -17.14
CA GLU A 253 -3.93 0.87 -17.62
C GLU A 253 -2.47 0.40 -17.73
N PHE A 254 -2.01 -0.45 -16.81
CA PHE A 254 -0.62 -0.93 -16.77
C PHE A 254 -0.36 -2.12 -17.69
N LYS A 255 -1.40 -2.90 -18.04
CA LYS A 255 -1.30 -4.02 -18.99
C LYS A 255 -0.82 -3.57 -20.38
N VAL A 256 -1.30 -2.42 -20.84
CA VAL A 256 -1.07 -1.92 -22.20
C VAL A 256 0.11 -0.94 -22.27
N SER A 257 0.52 -0.36 -21.15
CA SER A 257 1.53 0.70 -21.10
C SER A 257 2.95 0.19 -21.35
N THR A 258 3.63 0.70 -22.37
CA THR A 258 5.06 0.43 -22.68
C THR A 258 6.03 1.33 -21.91
N GLU A 259 5.56 2.46 -21.39
CA GLU A 259 6.40 3.53 -20.81
C GLU A 259 6.51 3.48 -19.27
N LEU A 260 6.12 2.37 -18.62
CA LEU A 260 6.11 2.27 -17.15
C LEU A 260 7.49 2.50 -16.50
N LEU A 261 8.56 2.15 -17.21
CA LEU A 261 9.94 2.34 -16.78
C LEU A 261 10.50 3.74 -17.11
N ASP A 262 9.78 4.56 -17.88
CA ASP A 262 10.24 5.89 -18.26
C ASP A 262 10.03 6.90 -17.13
N VAL A 263 11.14 7.30 -16.50
CA VAL A 263 11.17 8.26 -15.38
C VAL A 263 10.63 9.64 -15.77
N THR A 264 10.55 9.97 -17.06
CA THR A 264 9.95 11.23 -17.53
C THR A 264 8.43 11.24 -17.42
N GLN A 265 7.79 10.06 -17.44
CA GLN A 265 6.34 9.90 -17.32
C GLN A 265 5.87 9.96 -15.86
N VAL A 266 5.95 11.17 -15.28
CA VAL A 266 5.66 11.40 -13.86
C VAL A 266 4.23 11.01 -13.49
N ALA A 267 3.21 11.33 -14.31
CA ALA A 267 1.82 11.01 -14.00
C ALA A 267 1.57 9.48 -13.96
N LEU A 268 2.03 8.77 -14.99
CA LEU A 268 1.91 7.32 -15.09
C LEU A 268 2.60 6.62 -13.92
N ARG A 269 3.84 7.04 -13.60
CA ARG A 269 4.61 6.47 -12.49
C ARG A 269 4.05 6.81 -11.11
N SER A 270 3.38 7.96 -10.97
CA SER A 270 2.69 8.33 -9.72
C SER A 270 1.46 7.47 -9.48
N ARG A 271 0.68 7.19 -10.54
CA ARG A 271 -0.45 6.26 -10.48
C ARG A 271 0.03 4.85 -10.16
N LEU A 272 1.08 4.39 -10.84
CA LEU A 272 1.72 3.10 -10.57
C LEU A 272 2.17 2.99 -9.10
N GLU A 273 2.91 3.97 -8.57
CA GLU A 273 3.33 3.98 -7.15
C GLU A 273 2.13 3.92 -6.20
N SER A 274 1.07 4.68 -6.48
CA SER A 274 -0.15 4.66 -5.67
C SER A 274 -0.82 3.28 -5.71
N THR A 275 -0.91 2.67 -6.89
CA THR A 275 -1.49 1.33 -7.05
C THR A 275 -0.65 0.28 -6.32
N ILE A 276 0.68 0.30 -6.48
CA ILE A 276 1.59 -0.60 -5.77
C ILE A 276 1.46 -0.42 -4.26
N SER A 277 1.42 0.83 -3.77
CA SER A 277 1.32 1.11 -2.34
C SER A 277 -0.02 0.73 -1.74
N ASN A 278 -1.08 0.72 -2.56
CA ASN A 278 -2.38 0.22 -2.14
C ASN A 278 -2.39 -1.31 -2.13
N LEU A 279 -1.80 -1.97 -3.13
CA LEU A 279 -1.75 -3.44 -3.25
C LEU A 279 -0.83 -4.12 -2.22
N LEU A 280 0.37 -3.58 -2.03
CA LEU A 280 1.45 -4.20 -1.28
C LEU A 280 1.70 -3.46 0.04
N ASN A 281 1.81 -4.24 1.12
CA ASN A 281 2.22 -3.74 2.43
C ASN A 281 3.74 -3.60 2.52
N LYS A 282 4.46 -4.66 2.10
CA LYS A 282 5.92 -4.73 2.18
C LYS A 282 6.47 -5.68 1.12
N ILE A 283 7.67 -5.37 0.66
CA ILE A 283 8.45 -6.19 -0.28
C ILE A 283 9.73 -6.59 0.43
N LYS A 284 9.95 -7.89 0.66
CA LYS A 284 11.19 -8.40 1.23
C LYS A 284 12.10 -8.95 0.15
N ILE A 285 13.40 -8.69 0.29
CA ILE A 285 14.42 -9.17 -0.65
C ILE A 285 15.41 -10.04 0.11
N HIS A 286 15.58 -11.27 -0.35
CA HIS A 286 16.57 -12.23 0.12
C HIS A 286 17.49 -12.63 -1.02
N HIS A 287 18.78 -12.73 -0.73
CA HIS A 287 19.76 -13.24 -1.70
C HIS A 287 20.28 -14.60 -1.26
N THR A 288 20.43 -15.51 -2.23
CA THR A 288 21.19 -16.75 -2.01
C THR A 288 22.64 -16.43 -1.62
N LYS A 289 23.30 -17.32 -0.86
CA LYS A 289 24.69 -17.11 -0.38
C LYS A 289 25.64 -16.81 -1.55
N ASP A 290 25.44 -17.53 -2.64
CA ASP A 290 26.23 -17.52 -3.88
C ASP A 290 25.84 -16.35 -4.81
N MET A 291 24.80 -15.61 -4.46
CA MET A 291 24.19 -14.52 -5.22
C MET A 291 23.60 -14.93 -6.58
N SER A 292 23.52 -16.22 -6.91
CA SER A 292 22.99 -16.71 -8.18
C SER A 292 21.55 -16.26 -8.40
N PHE A 293 20.73 -16.31 -7.34
CA PHE A 293 19.32 -15.91 -7.36
C PHE A 293 18.95 -15.00 -6.19
N SER A 294 17.91 -14.21 -6.41
CA SER A 294 17.23 -13.36 -5.42
C SER A 294 15.78 -13.81 -5.28
N LEU A 295 15.35 -13.97 -4.03
CA LEU A 295 13.97 -14.23 -3.65
C LEU A 295 13.32 -12.90 -3.28
N ILE A 296 12.23 -12.56 -3.96
CA ILE A 296 11.48 -11.32 -3.74
C ILE A 296 10.10 -11.71 -3.23
N GLU A 297 9.84 -11.43 -1.95
CA GLU A 297 8.58 -11.72 -1.29
C GLU A 297 7.69 -10.46 -1.33
N LEU A 298 6.55 -10.56 -1.98
CA LEU A 298 5.50 -9.55 -2.05
C LEU A 298 4.42 -9.90 -1.04
N VAL A 299 4.31 -9.08 0.00
CA VAL A 299 3.27 -9.22 1.02
C VAL A 299 2.21 -8.17 0.77
N TYR A 300 0.98 -8.62 0.55
CA TYR A 300 -0.16 -7.77 0.21
C TYR A 300 -0.74 -7.13 1.46
N VAL A 301 -1.54 -6.07 1.28
CA VAL A 301 -2.15 -5.33 2.41
C VAL A 301 -3.09 -6.20 3.24
N ASN A 302 -3.74 -7.20 2.63
CA ASN A 302 -4.59 -8.15 3.35
C ASN A 302 -3.82 -9.12 4.27
N ASP A 303 -2.49 -9.25 4.13
CA ASP A 303 -1.60 -10.23 4.82
C ASP A 303 -1.99 -11.72 4.65
N VAL A 304 -3.07 -12.00 3.91
CA VAL A 304 -3.59 -13.35 3.56
C VAL A 304 -2.79 -13.96 2.43
N VAL A 305 -2.41 -13.16 1.42
CA VAL A 305 -1.71 -13.65 0.24
C VAL A 305 -0.27 -13.13 0.22
N LYS A 306 0.66 -14.00 -0.15
CA LYS A 306 2.07 -13.67 -0.38
C LYS A 306 2.49 -14.26 -1.71
N HIS A 307 3.20 -13.48 -2.53
CA HIS A 307 3.85 -13.99 -3.75
C HIS A 307 5.35 -13.97 -3.56
N ILE A 308 6.02 -15.06 -3.92
CA ILE A 308 7.47 -15.18 -3.86
C ILE A 308 7.98 -15.37 -5.27
N LEU A 309 8.76 -14.41 -5.75
CA LEU A 309 9.37 -14.42 -7.07
C LEU A 309 10.84 -14.81 -6.95
N VAL A 310 11.29 -15.73 -7.81
CA VAL A 310 12.71 -16.08 -7.92
C VAL A 310 13.27 -15.46 -9.18
N ALA A 311 14.22 -14.53 -9.00
CA ALA A 311 14.87 -13.84 -10.11
C ALA A 311 16.38 -14.06 -10.12
N ASP A 312 16.96 -14.18 -11.30
CA ASP A 312 18.41 -14.22 -11.49
C ASP A 312 19.06 -12.83 -11.31
N LYS A 313 20.40 -12.76 -11.44
CA LYS A 313 21.14 -11.47 -11.36
C LYS A 313 20.76 -10.47 -12.45
N LYS A 314 20.20 -10.91 -13.58
CA LYS A 314 19.79 -10.08 -14.71
C LYS A 314 18.34 -9.60 -14.59
N GLY A 315 17.58 -10.17 -13.66
CA GLY A 315 16.17 -9.88 -13.42
C GLY A 315 15.20 -10.73 -14.20
N LEU A 316 15.65 -11.87 -14.76
CA LEU A 316 14.75 -12.84 -15.35
C LEU A 316 14.09 -13.65 -14.22
N VAL A 317 12.76 -13.63 -14.17
CA VAL A 317 11.98 -14.41 -13.20
C VAL A 317 11.87 -15.85 -13.69
N SER A 318 12.45 -16.79 -12.94
CA SER A 318 12.43 -18.22 -13.26
C SER A 318 11.11 -18.89 -12.90
N GLY A 319 10.42 -18.35 -11.89
CA GLY A 319 9.13 -18.85 -11.43
C GLY A 319 8.63 -18.06 -10.22
N ASP A 320 7.40 -18.37 -9.83
CA ASP A 320 6.69 -17.77 -8.72
C ASP A 320 5.98 -18.83 -7.86
N VAL A 321 5.85 -18.54 -6.57
CA VAL A 321 5.07 -19.34 -5.62
C VAL A 321 4.09 -18.41 -4.91
N ILE A 322 2.85 -18.86 -4.79
CA ILE A 322 1.78 -18.19 -4.07
C ILE A 322 1.58 -18.91 -2.75
N ILE A 323 1.54 -18.15 -1.66
CA ILE A 323 1.18 -18.66 -0.35
C ILE A 323 -0.09 -17.93 0.08
N ARG A 324 -1.17 -18.67 0.32
CA ARG A 324 -2.42 -18.15 0.89
C ARG A 324 -2.56 -18.67 2.30
N GLN A 325 -2.89 -17.80 3.22
CA GLN A 325 -3.06 -18.10 4.64
C GLN A 325 -4.45 -17.66 5.05
N ASP A 326 -5.33 -18.63 5.25
CA ASP A 326 -6.66 -18.49 5.85
C ASP A 326 -6.58 -18.86 7.33
N ASP A 327 -7.60 -18.53 8.12
CA ASP A 327 -7.58 -18.66 9.59
C ASP A 327 -7.18 -20.08 10.05
N ASP A 328 -7.61 -21.12 9.32
CA ASP A 328 -7.33 -22.54 9.66
C ASP A 328 -6.38 -23.26 8.67
N LEU A 329 -6.07 -22.66 7.50
CA LEU A 329 -5.40 -23.35 6.39
C LEU A 329 -4.30 -22.50 5.74
N THR A 330 -3.14 -23.11 5.48
CA THR A 330 -2.07 -22.50 4.66
C THR A 330 -1.89 -23.28 3.36
N ILE A 331 -2.11 -22.59 2.23
CA ILE A 331 -2.00 -23.16 0.88
C ILE A 331 -0.71 -22.65 0.24
N TYR A 332 0.11 -23.58 -0.27
CA TYR A 332 1.30 -23.31 -1.05
C TYR A 332 1.07 -23.76 -2.49
N GLU A 333 1.23 -22.85 -3.44
CA GLU A 333 0.89 -23.08 -4.84
C GLU A 333 2.05 -22.65 -5.75
N SER A 334 2.49 -23.56 -6.60
CA SER A 334 3.33 -23.30 -7.78
C SER A 334 2.55 -23.69 -9.04
N ARG A 335 3.14 -23.49 -10.22
CA ARG A 335 2.48 -23.69 -11.53
C ARG A 335 1.74 -25.01 -11.70
N SER A 336 2.27 -26.10 -11.13
CA SER A 336 1.68 -27.44 -11.25
C SER A 336 1.49 -28.15 -9.91
N VAL A 337 1.75 -27.47 -8.78
CA VAL A 337 1.75 -28.12 -7.45
C VAL A 337 1.02 -27.26 -6.46
N LYS A 338 0.05 -27.87 -5.76
CA LYS A 338 -0.69 -27.22 -4.69
C LYS A 338 -0.67 -28.11 -3.45
N ILE A 339 -0.25 -27.54 -2.33
CA ILE A 339 -0.16 -28.22 -1.04
C ILE A 339 -0.96 -27.42 -0.03
N ILE A 340 -1.75 -28.12 0.79
CA ILE A 340 -2.56 -27.52 1.85
C ILE A 340 -2.05 -28.02 3.19
N LYS A 341 -1.76 -27.10 4.11
CA LYS A 341 -1.39 -27.34 5.50
C LYS A 341 -2.55 -26.94 6.41
N ASP A 342 -3.04 -27.88 7.20
CA ASP A 342 -4.09 -27.68 8.22
C ASP A 342 -3.51 -27.34 9.60
N GLU A 343 -4.34 -26.86 10.54
CA GLU A 343 -3.96 -26.50 11.92
C GLU A 343 -3.19 -27.64 12.63
N GLY A 344 -3.54 -28.90 12.33
CA GLY A 344 -2.87 -30.09 12.84
C GLY A 344 -1.49 -30.40 12.23
N ARG A 345 -0.94 -29.52 11.38
CA ARG A 345 0.24 -29.76 10.52
C ARG A 345 0.05 -30.95 9.56
N ILE A 346 -1.20 -31.27 9.26
CA ILE A 346 -1.53 -32.29 8.27
C ILE A 346 -1.38 -31.62 6.91
N PHE A 347 -0.55 -32.21 6.06
CA PHE A 347 -0.32 -31.75 4.71
C PHE A 347 -1.07 -32.66 3.73
N SER A 348 -1.71 -32.06 2.74
CA SER A 348 -2.34 -32.77 1.63
C SER A 348 -1.93 -32.17 0.29
N LEU A 349 -1.80 -33.03 -0.72
CA LEU A 349 -1.61 -32.62 -2.11
C LEU A 349 -2.99 -32.42 -2.74
N ASP A 350 -3.25 -31.20 -3.20
CA ASP A 350 -4.48 -30.82 -3.92
C ASP A 350 -4.23 -30.83 -5.44
N CYS A 351 -3.47 -31.82 -5.91
CA CYS A 351 -3.26 -32.09 -7.32
C CYS A 351 -2.95 -33.57 -7.54
N SER A 352 -3.33 -34.09 -8.71
CA SER A 352 -2.97 -35.45 -9.10
C SER A 352 -1.47 -35.52 -9.40
N ILE A 353 -0.77 -36.53 -8.87
CA ILE A 353 0.68 -36.73 -9.12
C ILE A 353 0.99 -36.77 -10.63
N SER A 354 0.02 -37.20 -11.44
CA SER A 354 0.12 -37.26 -12.89
C SER A 354 0.24 -35.90 -13.60
N GLU A 355 -0.19 -34.83 -12.94
CA GLU A 355 -0.22 -33.46 -13.47
C GLU A 355 0.98 -32.62 -12.98
N ILE A 356 1.81 -33.18 -12.10
CA ILE A 356 2.94 -32.49 -11.49
C ILE A 356 4.16 -32.53 -12.42
N ALA A 357 4.64 -31.35 -12.80
CA ALA A 357 5.95 -31.22 -13.42
C ALA A 357 7.06 -31.29 -12.34
N LEU A 358 8.06 -32.17 -12.54
CA LEU A 358 9.16 -32.33 -11.57
C LEU A 358 9.87 -30.99 -11.28
N ASN A 359 10.09 -30.17 -12.30
CA ASN A 359 10.75 -28.87 -12.13
C ASN A 359 9.97 -27.93 -11.19
N ASP A 360 8.64 -27.88 -11.32
CA ASP A 360 7.78 -27.03 -10.49
C ASP A 360 7.66 -27.57 -9.05
N TYR A 361 7.73 -28.90 -8.88
CA TYR A 361 7.81 -29.55 -7.57
C TYR A 361 9.12 -29.25 -6.84
N LEU A 362 10.26 -29.42 -7.51
CA LEU A 362 11.58 -29.07 -6.97
C LEU A 362 11.68 -27.57 -6.69
N PHE A 363 11.08 -26.74 -7.54
CA PHE A 363 11.01 -25.30 -7.34
C PHE A 363 10.27 -24.93 -6.06
N LEU A 364 9.06 -25.48 -5.86
CA LEU A 364 8.28 -25.28 -4.64
C LEU A 364 9.05 -25.77 -3.40
N MET A 365 9.65 -26.96 -3.47
CA MET A 365 10.44 -27.53 -2.38
C MET A 365 11.62 -26.64 -1.97
N ASN A 366 12.32 -26.06 -2.94
CA ASN A 366 13.43 -25.14 -2.68
C ASN A 366 12.95 -23.82 -2.06
N ILE A 367 11.79 -23.31 -2.46
CA ILE A 367 11.24 -22.06 -1.90
C ILE A 367 10.74 -22.25 -0.49
N VAL A 368 9.99 -23.32 -0.26
CA VAL A 368 9.40 -23.67 1.03
C VAL A 368 10.49 -23.90 2.08
N ASP A 369 11.68 -24.41 1.71
CA ASP A 369 12.84 -24.51 2.61
C ASP A 369 13.22 -23.19 3.30
N PHE A 370 12.98 -22.05 2.64
CA PHE A 370 13.28 -20.73 3.21
C PHE A 370 12.15 -20.18 4.11
N ILE A 371 11.00 -20.84 4.16
CA ILE A 371 9.75 -20.27 4.69
C ILE A 371 9.14 -21.16 5.77
N ASP A 372 8.99 -22.46 5.48
CA ASP A 372 8.37 -23.45 6.35
C ASP A 372 9.07 -24.81 6.23
N SER A 373 9.82 -25.19 7.26
CA SER A 373 10.55 -26.46 7.32
C SER A 373 9.63 -27.67 7.26
N ASP A 374 8.43 -27.59 7.85
CA ASP A 374 7.50 -28.72 7.92
C ASP A 374 6.97 -29.06 6.52
N ALA A 375 6.67 -28.02 5.73
CA ALA A 375 6.18 -28.17 4.36
C ALA A 375 7.27 -28.77 3.43
N LYS A 376 8.55 -28.49 3.71
CA LYS A 376 9.67 -29.15 3.01
C LYS A 376 9.77 -30.63 3.36
N GLU A 377 9.60 -31.00 4.64
CA GLU A 377 9.61 -32.42 5.04
C GLU A 377 8.50 -33.20 4.33
N PHE A 378 7.30 -32.65 4.25
CA PHE A 378 6.20 -33.24 3.49
C PHE A 378 6.56 -33.45 2.00
N LEU A 379 7.14 -32.42 1.37
CA LEU A 379 7.59 -32.50 -0.03
C LEU A 379 8.69 -33.54 -0.23
N ASN A 380 9.62 -33.69 0.72
CA ASN A 380 10.64 -34.73 0.63
C ASN A 380 10.06 -36.14 0.69
N LEU A 381 9.05 -36.37 1.55
CA LEU A 381 8.38 -37.67 1.67
C LEU A 381 7.71 -38.10 0.35
N HIS A 382 7.16 -37.16 -0.41
CA HIS A 382 6.44 -37.42 -1.66
C HIS A 382 7.32 -37.32 -2.92
N LEU A 383 8.59 -36.91 -2.80
CA LEU A 383 9.50 -36.72 -3.93
C LEU A 383 9.72 -38.02 -4.74
N ASN A 384 9.85 -39.16 -4.06
CA ASN A 384 10.07 -40.45 -4.73
C ASN A 384 8.88 -40.83 -5.64
N ALA A 385 7.64 -40.52 -5.23
CA ALA A 385 6.46 -40.80 -6.03
C ALA A 385 6.42 -39.94 -7.31
N VAL A 386 6.80 -38.65 -7.20
CA VAL A 386 6.89 -37.74 -8.35
C VAL A 386 7.99 -38.17 -9.34
N LEU A 387 9.16 -38.60 -8.83
CA LEU A 387 10.26 -39.10 -9.65
C LEU A 387 9.90 -40.40 -10.40
N GLN A 388 9.18 -41.32 -9.74
CA GLN A 388 8.70 -42.55 -10.38
C GLN A 388 7.75 -42.24 -11.54
N HIS A 389 6.84 -41.28 -11.36
CA HIS A 389 5.91 -40.88 -12.42
C HIS A 389 6.62 -40.23 -13.61
N GLU A 390 7.58 -39.32 -13.40
CA GLU A 390 8.34 -38.71 -14.49
C GLU A 390 9.15 -39.75 -15.29
N SER A 391 9.72 -40.76 -14.61
CA SER A 391 10.45 -41.84 -15.27
C SER A 391 9.56 -42.78 -16.10
N GLN A 392 8.25 -42.81 -15.86
CA GLN A 392 7.29 -43.58 -16.67
C GLN A 392 6.78 -42.81 -17.89
N GLN A 393 6.97 -41.49 -17.93
CA GLN A 393 6.59 -40.62 -19.05
C GLN A 393 7.71 -40.37 -20.08
N LYS A 394 8.98 -40.64 -19.71
CA LYS A 394 10.14 -40.62 -20.61
C LYS A 394 10.41 -42.00 -21.18
#